data_AF-A0A1R0KFQ7-F1
#
_entry.id   AF-A0A1R0KFQ7-F1
#
_cell.length_a   1.000
_cell.length_b   1.000
_cell.length_c   1.000
_cell.angle_alpha   90.00
_cell.angle_beta   90.00
_cell.angle_gamma   90.00
#
_symmetry.space_group_name_H-M   'P 1'
#
loop_
_entity.id
_entity.type
_entity.pdbx_description
1 polymer ?
#
loop_
_entity_poly.entity_id
_entity_poly.type
_entity_poly.pdbx_seq_one_letter_code
_entity_poly.pdbx_strand_id
1 'polypeptide(L)'
;MMAMMDFAPYEQVVLTKVGGDNWMNRMSTFILPGDNEEVEVRGSVAHLLEVGDVCCLIARTTLNQEQYESHIAGRFEPALIDARFYPETEVLNDYSKAKIVLENRHQHRQVDSVSDDVLARRLELPRILLSNLLAGLEIQEVERRGCIEMSAELPIDYMRRAGFCSNQSILVYNASRGAASAESYVVPSLTKKTVGISGALSAVADVGDRVSEAAFIGTTDQRKPTICNLLKEPIL
;
A
#
# COMPACT_ATOMS: atom_id res chain seq x y z
N MET A 1 -6.60 15.40 -8.32
CA MET A 1 -6.53 14.86 -6.94
C MET A 1 -5.12 14.41 -6.56
N MET A 2 -4.55 13.38 -7.20
CA MET A 2 -3.20 12.86 -6.88
C MET A 2 -2.08 13.91 -7.01
N ALA A 3 -2.17 14.80 -8.01
CA ALA A 3 -1.18 15.85 -8.22
C ALA A 3 -1.12 16.88 -7.07
N MET A 4 -2.24 17.12 -6.38
CA MET A 4 -2.29 18.05 -5.24
C MET A 4 -1.72 17.42 -3.96
N MET A 5 -1.84 16.09 -3.85
CA MET A 5 -1.39 15.32 -2.68
C MET A 5 -0.03 14.65 -2.87
N ASP A 6 0.62 14.87 -4.02
CA ASP A 6 1.89 14.26 -4.40
C ASP A 6 1.93 12.73 -4.23
N PHE A 7 0.84 12.07 -4.63
CA PHE A 7 0.78 10.61 -4.70
C PHE A 7 1.09 10.11 -6.10
N ALA A 8 1.92 9.07 -6.21
CA ALA A 8 2.22 8.41 -7.48
C ALA A 8 1.30 7.19 -7.71
N PRO A 9 1.00 6.84 -8.97
CA PRO A 9 0.38 5.57 -9.29
C PRO A 9 1.17 4.39 -8.70
N TYR A 10 0.46 3.42 -8.12
CA TYR A 10 1.02 2.22 -7.49
C TYR A 10 1.86 2.48 -6.23
N GLU A 11 1.88 3.70 -5.71
CA GLU A 11 2.57 4.02 -4.46
C GLU A 11 1.90 3.32 -3.28
N GLN A 12 2.71 2.72 -2.42
CA GLN A 12 2.27 2.16 -1.16
C GLN A 12 1.88 3.30 -0.23
N VAL A 13 0.66 3.23 0.28
CA VAL A 13 0.11 4.20 1.21
C VAL A 13 -0.43 3.50 2.43
N VAL A 14 -0.43 4.18 3.55
CA VAL A 14 -1.14 3.74 4.73
C VAL A 14 -2.43 4.53 4.82
N LEU A 15 -3.55 3.82 4.81
CA LEU A 15 -4.87 4.35 5.04
C LEU A 15 -5.25 4.21 6.52
N THR A 16 -5.83 5.25 7.09
CA THR A 16 -6.40 5.19 8.45
C THR A 16 -7.76 5.87 8.53
N LYS A 17 -8.71 5.23 9.21
CA LYS A 17 -10.03 5.80 9.53
C LYS A 17 -9.92 6.68 10.76
N VAL A 18 -10.35 7.94 10.64
CA VAL A 18 -10.37 8.90 11.75
C VAL A 18 -11.62 8.67 12.59
N GLY A 19 -11.47 8.66 13.92
CA GLY A 19 -12.58 8.42 14.85
C GLY A 19 -13.09 6.98 14.90
N GLY A 20 -12.35 6.02 14.32
CA GLY A 20 -12.66 4.60 14.43
C GLY A 20 -12.44 4.04 15.84
N ASP A 21 -13.27 3.09 16.23
CA ASP A 21 -13.33 2.40 17.52
C ASP A 21 -12.52 1.09 17.55
N ASN A 22 -11.89 0.70 16.43
CA ASN A 22 -11.25 -0.60 16.27
C ASN A 22 -9.73 -0.56 16.50
N TRP A 23 -9.14 -1.69 16.92
CA TRP A 23 -7.69 -1.85 17.07
C TRP A 23 -6.95 -1.91 15.72
N MET A 24 -7.67 -2.16 14.62
CA MET A 24 -7.16 -2.06 13.24
C MET A 24 -7.73 -0.83 12.50
N ASN A 25 -7.39 0.36 12.98
CA ASN A 25 -7.75 1.63 12.32
C ASN A 25 -6.79 2.01 11.18
N ARG A 26 -5.81 1.15 10.84
CA ARG A 26 -4.71 1.45 9.93
C ARG A 26 -4.40 0.25 9.05
N MET A 27 -4.32 0.45 7.74
CA MET A 27 -3.95 -0.56 6.76
C MET A 27 -2.95 -0.01 5.75
N SER A 28 -1.86 -0.74 5.50
CA SER A 28 -1.01 -0.49 4.33
C SER A 28 -1.74 -0.99 3.08
N THR A 29 -1.75 -0.22 2.00
CA THR A 29 -2.36 -0.54 0.71
C THR A 29 -1.59 0.19 -0.38
N PHE A 30 -2.14 0.32 -1.59
CA PHE A 30 -1.50 1.03 -2.69
C PHE A 30 -2.51 1.73 -3.58
N ILE A 31 -2.04 2.76 -4.27
CA ILE A 31 -2.87 3.59 -5.15
C ILE A 31 -3.01 2.93 -6.51
N LEU A 32 -4.24 2.82 -7.01
CA LEU A 32 -4.49 2.46 -8.40
C LEU A 32 -4.90 3.73 -9.17
N PRO A 33 -4.36 3.96 -10.37
CA PRO A 33 -4.89 5.01 -11.24
C PRO A 33 -6.34 4.68 -11.60
N GLY A 34 -7.25 5.63 -11.36
CA GLY A 34 -8.66 5.55 -11.77
C GLY A 34 -8.91 6.21 -13.11
N ASP A 35 -10.08 5.92 -13.70
CA ASP A 35 -10.52 6.47 -14.99
C ASP A 35 -11.41 7.72 -14.82
N ASN A 36 -11.80 8.02 -13.58
CA ASN A 36 -12.75 9.05 -13.18
C ASN A 36 -12.18 9.88 -12.00
N GLU A 37 -12.85 10.99 -11.69
CA GLU A 37 -12.47 11.87 -10.57
C GLU A 37 -12.92 11.35 -9.19
N GLU A 38 -13.59 10.19 -9.16
CA GLU A 38 -14.05 9.54 -7.95
C GLU A 38 -12.94 8.72 -7.28
N VAL A 39 -12.93 8.72 -5.95
CA VAL A 39 -12.07 7.82 -5.18
C VAL A 39 -12.83 6.55 -4.87
N GLU A 40 -12.29 5.42 -5.30
CA GLU A 40 -12.83 4.10 -4.98
C GLU A 40 -11.89 3.35 -4.06
N VAL A 41 -12.45 2.62 -3.11
CA VAL A 41 -11.73 1.71 -2.22
C VAL A 41 -12.14 0.28 -2.56
N ARG A 42 -11.16 -0.61 -2.76
CA ARG A 42 -11.36 -2.00 -3.19
C ARG A 42 -10.71 -3.00 -2.25
N GLY A 43 -11.17 -4.25 -2.31
CA GLY A 43 -10.55 -5.38 -1.62
C GLY A 43 -10.69 -5.32 -0.10
N SER A 44 -9.66 -5.76 0.63
CA SER A 44 -9.65 -5.83 2.10
C SER A 44 -9.95 -4.49 2.77
N VAL A 45 -9.51 -3.39 2.14
CA VAL A 45 -9.70 -2.01 2.62
C VAL A 45 -11.18 -1.59 2.58
N ALA A 46 -11.98 -2.12 1.65
CA ALA A 46 -13.40 -1.77 1.55
C ALA A 46 -14.22 -2.24 2.75
N HIS A 47 -13.68 -3.14 3.57
CA HIS A 47 -14.29 -3.55 4.84
C HIS A 47 -13.96 -2.59 6.00
N LEU A 48 -12.99 -1.69 5.82
CA LEU A 48 -12.59 -0.72 6.85
C LEU A 48 -13.37 0.59 6.75
N LEU A 49 -13.86 0.93 5.55
CA LEU A 49 -14.41 2.24 5.24
C LEU A 49 -15.85 2.15 4.74
N GLU A 50 -16.66 3.10 5.17
CA GLU A 50 -18.00 3.39 4.67
C GLU A 50 -18.02 4.74 3.93
N VAL A 51 -19.02 4.94 3.08
CA VAL A 51 -19.21 6.23 2.39
C VAL A 51 -19.44 7.32 3.43
N GLY A 52 -18.63 8.39 3.37
CA GLY A 52 -18.68 9.50 4.33
C GLY A 52 -17.66 9.38 5.46
N ASP A 53 -16.92 8.27 5.55
CA ASP A 53 -15.83 8.16 6.52
C ASP A 53 -14.72 9.18 6.24
N VAL A 54 -14.25 9.82 7.31
CA VAL A 54 -13.05 10.65 7.28
C VAL A 54 -11.83 9.74 7.37
N CYS A 55 -10.98 9.81 6.36
CA CYS A 55 -9.77 9.00 6.31
C CYS A 55 -8.52 9.85 6.05
N CYS A 56 -7.38 9.33 6.50
CA CYS A 56 -6.06 9.88 6.20
C CYS A 56 -5.26 8.86 5.39
N LEU A 57 -4.64 9.33 4.30
CA LEU A 57 -3.70 8.56 3.49
C LEU A 57 -2.29 9.09 3.70
N ILE A 58 -1.35 8.19 3.95
CA ILE A 58 0.04 8.52 4.28
C ILE A 58 0.97 7.72 3.37
N ALA A 59 1.65 8.41 2.45
CA ALA A 59 2.82 7.85 1.77
C ALA A 59 4.05 8.01 2.66
N ARG A 60 4.93 7.01 2.61
CA ARG A 60 6.19 7.01 3.36
C ARG A 60 7.34 6.70 2.44
N THR A 61 8.48 7.30 2.74
CA THR A 61 9.76 6.97 2.11
C THR A 61 10.81 6.76 3.18
N THR A 62 11.84 5.97 2.86
CA THR A 62 13.02 5.79 3.69
C THR A 62 14.22 6.28 2.89
N LEU A 63 15.04 7.11 3.51
CA LEU A 63 16.25 7.66 2.92
C LEU A 63 17.46 6.95 3.50
N ASN A 64 18.47 6.70 2.66
CA ASN A 64 19.78 6.34 3.17
C ASN A 64 20.49 7.57 3.76
N GLN A 65 21.64 7.37 4.38
CA GLN A 65 22.37 8.44 5.07
C GLN A 65 22.76 9.60 4.13
N GLU A 66 23.26 9.30 2.93
CA GLU A 66 23.67 10.31 1.95
C GLU A 66 22.49 11.16 1.46
N GLN A 67 21.38 10.50 1.13
CA GLN A 67 20.12 11.16 0.77
C GLN A 67 19.63 12.04 1.91
N TYR A 68 19.60 11.50 3.13
CA TYR A 68 19.22 12.25 4.31
C TYR A 68 20.09 13.50 4.49
N GLU A 69 21.42 13.37 4.44
CA GLU A 69 22.38 14.48 4.56
C GLU A 69 22.18 15.57 3.49
N SER A 70 21.96 15.16 2.24
CA SER A 70 21.65 16.06 1.13
C SER A 70 20.37 16.86 1.38
N HIS A 71 19.32 16.18 1.89
CA HIS A 71 18.01 16.78 2.11
C HIS A 71 17.92 17.62 3.39
N ILE A 72 18.70 17.34 4.43
CA ILE A 72 18.73 18.14 5.66
C ILE A 72 19.59 19.41 5.53
N ALA A 73 20.50 19.48 4.56
CA ALA A 73 21.35 20.64 4.32
C ALA A 73 20.61 21.80 3.63
N GLY A 74 19.48 21.51 2.98
CA GLY A 74 18.63 22.48 2.27
C GLY A 74 17.55 23.11 3.15
N ARG A 75 17.23 24.39 2.87
CA ARG A 75 16.08 25.12 3.43
C ARG A 75 14.79 24.34 3.18
N PHE A 76 13.90 24.19 4.17
CA PHE A 76 12.49 23.74 4.12
C PHE A 76 12.08 22.57 3.19
N GLU A 77 12.94 22.03 2.36
CA GLU A 77 12.68 21.16 1.24
C GLU A 77 13.63 19.95 1.37
N PRO A 78 13.09 18.73 1.48
CA PRO A 78 11.71 18.34 1.24
C PRO A 78 10.82 18.51 2.48
N ALA A 79 9.69 19.21 2.34
CA ALA A 79 8.67 19.30 3.37
C ALA A 79 7.76 18.08 3.34
N LEU A 80 7.21 17.72 4.50
CA LEU A 80 5.99 16.92 4.55
C LEU A 80 4.85 17.77 3.96
N ILE A 81 4.10 17.20 3.02
CA ILE A 81 2.92 17.81 2.41
C ILE A 81 1.70 17.25 3.13
N ASP A 82 0.97 18.11 3.84
CA ASP A 82 -0.27 17.77 4.53
C ASP A 82 -1.43 18.51 3.88
N ALA A 83 -2.26 17.79 3.12
CA ALA A 83 -3.44 18.31 2.45
C ALA A 83 -4.70 17.88 3.22
N ARG A 84 -5.39 18.85 3.82
CA ARG A 84 -6.52 18.61 4.73
C ARG A 84 -7.85 19.05 4.14
N PHE A 85 -8.86 18.21 4.33
CA PHE A 85 -10.27 18.54 4.17
C PHE A 85 -10.93 18.60 5.56
N TYR A 86 -11.78 19.61 5.78
CA TYR A 86 -12.53 19.80 7.02
C TYR A 86 -14.00 19.49 6.75
N PRO A 87 -14.41 18.21 6.87
CA PRO A 87 -15.75 17.74 6.48
C PRO A 87 -16.87 18.39 7.29
N GLU A 88 -16.58 18.90 8.49
CA GLU A 88 -17.52 19.67 9.32
C GLU A 88 -17.91 21.03 8.71
N THR A 89 -17.15 21.54 7.74
CA THR A 89 -17.41 22.83 7.08
C THR A 89 -17.85 22.70 5.63
N GLU A 90 -17.66 21.54 5.00
CA GLU A 90 -17.82 21.37 3.56
C GLU A 90 -18.57 20.07 3.25
N VAL A 91 -19.72 20.18 2.57
CA VAL A 91 -20.68 19.08 2.34
C VAL A 91 -20.30 18.22 1.12
N LEU A 92 -19.31 18.68 0.34
CA LEU A 92 -18.78 18.02 -0.85
C LEU A 92 -17.26 18.16 -0.85
N ASN A 93 -16.56 17.21 -1.49
CA ASN A 93 -15.11 17.26 -1.73
C ASN A 93 -14.78 18.41 -2.72
N ASP A 94 -14.92 19.66 -2.29
CA ASP A 94 -14.46 20.82 -3.04
C ASP A 94 -12.94 20.98 -2.86
N TYR A 95 -12.21 20.43 -3.83
CA TYR A 95 -10.74 20.44 -3.83
C TYR A 95 -10.14 21.85 -3.84
N SER A 96 -10.88 22.88 -4.26
CA SER A 96 -10.40 24.26 -4.19
C SER A 96 -10.27 24.78 -2.77
N LYS A 97 -10.89 24.10 -1.79
CA LYS A 97 -10.89 24.45 -0.38
C LYS A 97 -9.93 23.60 0.45
N ALA A 98 -9.19 22.70 -0.18
CA ALA A 98 -8.13 21.93 0.48
C ALA A 98 -7.13 22.89 1.11
N LYS A 99 -6.79 22.69 2.39
CA LYS A 99 -5.72 23.47 3.04
C LYS A 99 -4.43 22.67 2.96
N ILE A 100 -3.41 23.25 2.35
CA ILE A 100 -2.10 22.62 2.21
C ILE A 100 -1.14 23.23 3.23
N VAL A 101 -0.51 22.36 4.01
CA VAL A 101 0.51 22.73 5.00
C VAL A 101 1.81 22.00 4.63
N LEU A 102 2.88 22.78 4.52
CA LEU A 102 4.24 22.28 4.38
C LEU A 102 4.89 22.26 5.76
N GLU A 103 5.39 21.10 6.19
CA GLU A 103 6.08 20.92 7.47
C GLU A 103 7.55 20.52 7.28
N ASN A 104 8.46 21.18 7.98
CA ASN A 104 9.87 20.80 8.07
C ASN A 104 10.43 21.18 9.45
N ARG A 105 11.02 20.24 10.18
CA ARG A 105 11.70 20.49 11.49
C ARG A 105 10.88 21.34 12.46
N HIS A 106 9.60 20.98 12.66
CA HIS A 106 8.66 21.69 13.54
C HIS A 106 8.28 23.11 13.08
N GLN A 107 8.66 23.50 11.87
CA GLN A 107 8.17 24.71 11.23
C GLN A 107 7.07 24.35 10.24
N HIS A 108 5.99 25.13 10.24
CA HIS A 108 4.82 24.92 9.39
C HIS A 108 4.57 26.16 8.53
N ARG A 109 4.23 25.95 7.26
CA ARG A 109 3.84 27.00 6.34
C ARG A 109 2.57 26.57 5.61
N GLN A 110 1.49 27.34 5.77
CA GLN A 110 0.31 27.17 4.94
C GLN A 110 0.55 27.77 3.56
N VAL A 111 0.12 27.06 2.52
CA VAL A 111 0.24 27.47 1.13
C VAL A 111 -1.06 27.18 0.39
N ASP A 112 -1.35 27.94 -0.66
CA ASP A 112 -2.53 27.70 -1.51
C ASP A 112 -2.30 26.51 -2.46
N SER A 113 -1.04 26.27 -2.83
CA SER A 113 -0.61 25.15 -3.68
C SER A 113 0.82 24.72 -3.34
N VAL A 114 1.15 23.47 -3.67
CA VAL A 114 2.54 22.97 -3.65
C VAL A 114 3.27 23.56 -4.86
N SER A 115 4.45 24.17 -4.65
CA SER A 115 5.24 24.74 -5.75
C SER A 115 5.92 23.66 -6.59
N ASP A 116 6.17 23.97 -7.86
CA ASP A 116 6.87 23.07 -8.79
C ASP A 116 8.26 22.66 -8.29
N ASP A 117 8.97 23.56 -7.61
CA ASP A 117 10.28 23.27 -7.01
C ASP A 117 10.17 22.18 -5.92
N VAL A 118 9.15 22.27 -5.05
CA VAL A 118 8.90 21.27 -4.01
C VAL A 118 8.54 19.93 -4.65
N LEU A 119 7.70 19.93 -5.69
CA LEU A 119 7.35 18.71 -6.43
C LEU A 119 8.57 18.11 -7.12
N ALA A 120 9.42 18.91 -7.76
CA ALA A 120 10.64 18.46 -8.40
C ALA A 120 11.59 17.79 -7.40
N ARG A 121 11.78 18.41 -6.21
CA ARG A 121 12.57 17.81 -5.12
C ARG A 121 11.95 16.53 -4.56
N ARG A 122 10.62 16.45 -4.49
CA ARG A 122 9.91 15.23 -4.06
C ARG A 122 10.08 14.09 -5.05
N LEU A 123 10.21 14.38 -6.36
CA LEU A 123 10.52 13.38 -7.38
C LEU A 123 11.95 12.82 -7.29
N GLU A 124 12.88 13.54 -6.64
CA GLU A 124 14.23 13.04 -6.36
C GLU A 124 14.24 12.00 -5.23
N LEU A 125 13.19 11.93 -4.42
CA LEU A 125 13.08 10.97 -3.32
C LEU A 125 12.58 9.61 -3.82
N PRO A 126 13.12 8.50 -3.31
CA PRO A 126 12.59 7.20 -3.62
C PRO A 126 11.15 7.09 -3.10
N ARG A 127 10.28 6.44 -3.87
CA ARG A 127 8.93 6.04 -3.46
C ARG A 127 8.88 4.54 -3.28
N ILE A 128 8.01 4.07 -2.39
CA ILE A 128 7.73 2.65 -2.27
C ILE A 128 6.59 2.33 -3.24
N LEU A 129 6.92 1.70 -4.36
CA LEU A 129 5.96 1.37 -5.42
C LEU A 129 5.68 -0.13 -5.46
N LEU A 130 4.44 -0.50 -5.78
CA LEU A 130 4.07 -1.88 -6.08
C LEU A 130 4.93 -2.39 -7.23
N SER A 131 5.59 -3.52 -7.03
CA SER A 131 6.36 -4.20 -8.09
C SER A 131 5.57 -5.36 -8.69
N ASN A 132 4.91 -6.14 -7.84
CA ASN A 132 4.24 -7.37 -8.22
C ASN A 132 2.95 -7.52 -7.40
N LEU A 133 1.88 -7.97 -8.04
CA LEU A 133 0.62 -8.33 -7.38
C LEU A 133 0.12 -9.65 -7.94
N LEU A 134 -0.10 -10.62 -7.06
CA LEU A 134 -0.80 -11.86 -7.36
C LEU A 134 -2.13 -11.87 -6.62
N ALA A 135 -3.22 -11.75 -7.36
CA ALA A 135 -4.57 -11.68 -6.82
C ALA A 135 -5.39 -12.92 -7.14
N GLY A 136 -6.41 -13.19 -6.30
CA GLY A 136 -7.34 -14.28 -6.53
C GLY A 136 -6.83 -15.65 -6.09
N LEU A 137 -5.87 -15.67 -5.17
CA LEU A 137 -5.37 -16.90 -4.55
C LEU A 137 -6.41 -17.42 -3.56
N GLU A 138 -6.74 -18.70 -3.63
CA GLU A 138 -7.56 -19.38 -2.61
C GLU A 138 -6.64 -20.24 -1.75
N ILE A 139 -6.67 -20.04 -0.43
CA ILE A 139 -5.83 -20.80 0.50
C ILE A 139 -6.31 -22.25 0.54
N GLN A 140 -5.41 -23.19 0.25
CA GLN A 140 -5.69 -24.62 0.23
C GLN A 140 -5.14 -25.33 1.46
N GLU A 141 -4.13 -24.74 2.10
CA GLU A 141 -3.43 -25.36 3.22
C GLU A 141 -2.96 -24.34 4.25
N VAL A 142 -3.00 -24.72 5.54
CA VAL A 142 -2.54 -23.88 6.66
C VAL A 142 -1.72 -24.73 7.62
N GLU A 143 -0.42 -24.47 7.72
CA GLU A 143 0.46 -25.14 8.69
C GLU A 143 0.56 -24.34 9.99
N ARG A 144 -0.14 -24.80 11.03
CA ARG A 144 -0.25 -24.10 12.33
C ARG A 144 0.76 -24.54 13.39
N ARG A 145 1.41 -25.70 13.23
CA ARG A 145 2.21 -26.32 14.30
C ARG A 145 3.70 -26.19 14.04
N GLY A 146 4.45 -25.66 15.00
CA GLY A 146 5.92 -25.73 15.03
C GLY A 146 6.66 -24.76 14.12
N CYS A 147 5.99 -24.02 13.24
CA CYS A 147 6.60 -22.97 12.42
C CYS A 147 6.52 -21.60 13.12
N ILE A 148 7.69 -21.08 13.51
CA ILE A 148 7.88 -19.63 13.79
C ILE A 148 7.85 -18.84 12.46
N GLU A 149 8.11 -19.54 11.35
CA GLU A 149 8.11 -18.98 10.01
C GLU A 149 6.71 -18.48 9.63
N MET A 150 6.67 -17.25 9.11
CA MET A 150 5.47 -16.59 8.61
C MET A 150 5.65 -16.48 7.11
N SER A 151 5.34 -17.56 6.39
CA SER A 151 5.54 -17.65 4.94
C SER A 151 4.23 -17.85 4.19
N ALA A 152 4.19 -17.33 2.97
CA ALA A 152 3.20 -17.69 1.96
C ALA A 152 3.83 -18.70 1.00
N GLU A 153 3.26 -19.88 0.91
CA GLU A 153 3.72 -20.96 0.05
C GLU A 153 2.94 -20.96 -1.26
N LEU A 154 3.64 -20.76 -2.37
CA LEU A 154 3.00 -20.68 -3.69
C LEU A 154 3.55 -21.72 -4.67
N PRO A 155 2.72 -22.28 -5.55
CA PRO A 155 3.22 -23.05 -6.68
C PRO A 155 4.21 -22.23 -7.49
N ILE A 156 5.33 -22.84 -7.90
CA ILE A 156 6.42 -22.13 -8.59
C ILE A 156 5.95 -21.41 -9.86
N ASP A 157 4.96 -21.97 -10.57
CA ASP A 157 4.42 -21.37 -11.79
C ASP A 157 3.61 -20.11 -11.49
N TYR A 158 2.97 -20.04 -10.32
CA TYR A 158 2.23 -18.85 -9.87
C TYR A 158 3.22 -17.73 -9.53
N MET A 159 4.29 -18.08 -8.81
CA MET A 159 5.38 -17.14 -8.50
C MET A 159 6.02 -16.58 -9.77
N ARG A 160 6.39 -17.44 -10.71
CA ARG A 160 7.01 -17.03 -11.99
C ARG A 160 6.12 -16.08 -12.77
N ARG A 161 4.82 -16.38 -12.84
CA ARG A 161 3.85 -15.57 -13.57
C ARG A 161 3.61 -14.22 -12.92
N ALA A 162 3.57 -14.17 -11.59
CA ALA A 162 3.51 -12.93 -10.83
C ALA A 162 4.83 -12.15 -10.83
N GLY A 163 5.94 -12.79 -11.25
CA GLY A 163 7.29 -12.22 -11.21
C GLY A 163 7.90 -12.17 -9.81
N PHE A 164 7.45 -13.04 -8.89
CA PHE A 164 8.00 -13.13 -7.55
C PHE A 164 9.31 -13.92 -7.51
N CYS A 165 10.22 -13.44 -6.66
CA CYS A 165 11.44 -14.16 -6.30
C CYS A 165 11.22 -14.97 -5.01
N SER A 166 11.93 -16.10 -4.86
CA SER A 166 11.94 -16.83 -3.59
C SER A 166 12.44 -15.95 -2.45
N ASN A 167 11.75 -16.04 -1.30
CA ASN A 167 12.01 -15.26 -0.09
C ASN A 167 11.82 -13.74 -0.27
N GLN A 168 11.10 -13.31 -1.31
CA GLN A 168 10.74 -11.90 -1.48
C GLN A 168 9.71 -11.51 -0.41
N SER A 169 9.92 -10.36 0.24
CA SER A 169 8.96 -9.79 1.16
C SER A 169 7.68 -9.38 0.43
N ILE A 170 6.55 -9.68 1.04
CA ILE A 170 5.22 -9.40 0.51
C ILE A 170 4.29 -8.89 1.62
N LEU A 171 3.23 -8.22 1.22
CA LEU A 171 2.07 -7.93 2.03
C LEU A 171 0.90 -8.80 1.55
N VAL A 172 0.33 -9.57 2.47
CA VAL A 172 -0.82 -10.43 2.20
C VAL A 172 -2.09 -9.71 2.61
N TYR A 173 -3.04 -9.61 1.69
CA TYR A 173 -4.36 -9.03 1.90
C TYR A 173 -5.42 -10.13 1.87
N ASN A 174 -6.16 -10.32 2.94
CA ASN A 174 -7.30 -11.22 2.95
C ASN A 174 -8.55 -10.47 2.49
N ALA A 175 -9.05 -10.83 1.30
CA ALA A 175 -10.25 -10.26 0.73
C ALA A 175 -11.53 -10.91 1.30
N SER A 176 -11.40 -12.01 2.03
CA SER A 176 -12.53 -12.75 2.63
C SER A 176 -12.78 -12.37 4.09
N ARG A 177 -11.74 -11.88 4.79
CA ARG A 177 -11.81 -11.48 6.21
C ARG A 177 -11.50 -10.01 6.37
N GLY A 178 -12.53 -9.24 6.69
CA GLY A 178 -12.53 -7.78 6.71
C GLY A 178 -11.25 -7.16 7.26
N ALA A 179 -10.53 -6.45 6.39
CA ALA A 179 -9.31 -5.74 6.68
C ALA A 179 -8.14 -6.57 7.27
N ALA A 180 -8.16 -7.91 7.21
CA ALA A 180 -7.03 -8.71 7.68
C ALA A 180 -5.87 -8.66 6.68
N SER A 181 -4.70 -8.21 7.13
CA SER A 181 -3.48 -8.17 6.32
C SER A 181 -2.23 -8.36 7.18
N ALA A 182 -1.17 -8.92 6.60
CA ALA A 182 0.15 -8.94 7.26
C ALA A 182 1.32 -9.04 6.30
N GLU A 183 2.45 -8.53 6.75
CA GLU A 183 3.75 -8.70 6.08
C GLU A 183 4.23 -10.13 6.25
N SER A 184 4.83 -10.67 5.19
CA SER A 184 5.29 -12.05 5.08
C SER A 184 6.39 -12.13 4.02
N TYR A 185 6.79 -13.34 3.65
CA TYR A 185 7.63 -13.61 2.49
C TYR A 185 7.11 -14.81 1.72
N VAL A 186 7.32 -14.81 0.40
CA VAL A 186 6.88 -15.90 -0.47
C VAL A 186 7.94 -16.99 -0.59
N VAL A 187 7.52 -18.25 -0.50
CA VAL A 187 8.37 -19.42 -0.73
C VAL A 187 7.73 -20.36 -1.76
N PRO A 188 8.52 -21.07 -2.56
CA PRO A 188 7.98 -22.02 -3.51
C PRO A 188 7.47 -23.28 -2.81
N SER A 189 6.21 -23.64 -3.07
CA SER A 189 5.62 -24.95 -2.74
C SER A 189 6.17 -26.00 -3.71
N LEU A 190 7.34 -26.57 -3.37
CA LEU A 190 8.07 -27.51 -4.24
C LEU A 190 7.42 -28.90 -4.31
N THR A 191 6.74 -29.32 -3.24
CA THR A 191 6.24 -30.70 -3.10
C THR A 191 4.73 -30.82 -3.30
N LYS A 192 3.96 -29.90 -2.73
CA LYS A 192 2.49 -29.99 -2.69
C LYS A 192 1.82 -29.27 -3.86
N LYS A 193 2.49 -28.27 -4.45
CA LYS A 193 1.91 -27.38 -5.49
C LYS A 193 0.58 -26.76 -5.04
N THR A 194 0.43 -26.54 -3.75
CA THR A 194 -0.72 -25.90 -3.13
C THR A 194 -0.42 -24.43 -2.84
N VAL A 195 -1.47 -23.63 -2.76
CA VAL A 195 -1.41 -22.29 -2.15
C VAL A 195 -1.57 -22.49 -0.64
N GLY A 196 -0.47 -22.30 0.09
CA GLY A 196 -0.39 -22.55 1.52
C GLY A 196 0.05 -21.32 2.30
N ILE A 197 -0.23 -21.30 3.60
CA ILE A 197 0.32 -20.33 4.54
C ILE A 197 0.80 -21.06 5.80
N SER A 198 1.79 -20.47 6.48
CA SER A 198 2.38 -21.08 7.67
C SER A 198 2.49 -20.11 8.86
N GLY A 199 2.59 -20.70 10.06
CA GLY A 199 2.88 -19.99 11.31
C GLY A 199 1.93 -18.84 11.61
N ALA A 200 2.48 -17.67 11.89
CA ALA A 200 1.71 -16.49 12.30
C ALA A 200 0.74 -15.97 11.22
N LEU A 201 0.95 -16.33 9.95
CA LEU A 201 0.06 -15.93 8.86
C LEU A 201 -1.33 -16.60 8.97
N SER A 202 -1.43 -17.71 9.71
CA SER A 202 -2.71 -18.37 10.04
C SER A 202 -3.65 -17.54 10.90
N ALA A 203 -3.18 -16.44 11.50
CA ALA A 203 -4.03 -15.47 12.18
C ALA A 203 -4.76 -14.54 11.19
N VAL A 204 -4.25 -14.41 9.96
CA VAL A 204 -4.76 -13.49 8.93
C VAL A 204 -5.68 -14.20 7.95
N ALA A 205 -5.41 -15.46 7.64
CA ALA A 205 -6.18 -16.24 6.66
C ALA A 205 -6.30 -17.71 7.07
N ASP A 206 -7.28 -18.40 6.49
CA ASP A 206 -7.51 -19.84 6.68
C ASP A 206 -7.89 -20.52 5.36
N VAL A 207 -7.99 -21.85 5.36
CA VAL A 207 -8.42 -22.63 4.19
C VAL A 207 -9.75 -22.10 3.64
N GLY A 208 -9.79 -21.90 2.32
CA GLY A 208 -10.94 -21.35 1.59
C GLY A 208 -10.97 -19.82 1.50
N ASP A 209 -10.16 -19.11 2.30
CA ASP A 209 -10.07 -17.65 2.16
C ASP A 209 -9.40 -17.28 0.85
N ARG A 210 -9.89 -16.20 0.25
CA ARG A 210 -9.28 -15.54 -0.90
C ARG A 210 -8.33 -14.45 -0.45
N VAL A 211 -7.08 -14.54 -0.90
CA VAL A 211 -6.02 -13.58 -0.60
C VAL A 211 -5.42 -12.97 -1.86
N SER A 212 -4.71 -11.85 -1.68
CA SER A 212 -3.82 -11.28 -2.67
C SER A 212 -2.47 -10.99 -2.02
N GLU A 213 -1.40 -11.20 -2.76
CA GLU A 213 -0.03 -10.99 -2.30
C GLU A 213 0.61 -9.89 -3.13
N ALA A 214 1.21 -8.90 -2.47
CA ALA A 214 1.83 -7.76 -3.12
C ALA A 214 3.28 -7.59 -2.67
N ALA A 215 4.20 -7.41 -3.60
CA ALA A 215 5.56 -6.98 -3.31
C ALA A 215 5.77 -5.51 -3.69
N PHE A 216 6.67 -4.86 -2.97
CA PHE A 216 6.98 -3.45 -3.13
C PHE A 216 8.49 -3.24 -3.28
N ILE A 217 8.87 -2.15 -3.94
CA ILE A 217 10.26 -1.74 -4.12
C ILE A 217 10.41 -0.25 -3.85
N GLY A 218 11.56 0.15 -3.29
CA GLY A 218 11.96 1.55 -3.22
C GLY A 218 12.65 1.98 -4.51
N THR A 219 12.14 3.01 -5.19
CA THR A 219 12.73 3.52 -6.43
C THR A 219 12.38 4.98 -6.69
N THR A 220 13.25 5.71 -7.37
CA THR A 220 12.97 7.05 -7.91
C THR A 220 12.31 7.01 -9.29
N ASP A 221 12.32 5.84 -9.95
CA ASP A 221 11.80 5.69 -11.29
C ASP A 221 10.31 5.32 -11.26
N GLN A 222 9.56 5.80 -12.26
CA GLN A 222 8.22 5.27 -12.50
C GLN A 222 8.31 3.84 -13.00
N ARG A 223 7.55 2.93 -12.38
CA ARG A 223 7.43 1.54 -12.84
C ARG A 223 5.98 1.12 -12.93
N LYS A 224 5.69 0.33 -13.97
CA LYS A 224 4.43 -0.40 -14.07
C LYS A 224 4.58 -1.76 -13.38
N PRO A 225 3.73 -2.10 -12.39
CA PRO A 225 3.80 -3.39 -11.71
C PRO A 225 3.42 -4.55 -12.63
N THR A 226 3.92 -5.74 -12.31
CA THR A 226 3.39 -7.00 -12.84
C THR A 226 2.16 -7.38 -12.02
N ILE A 227 0.99 -7.34 -12.63
CA ILE A 227 -0.28 -7.71 -11.99
C ILE A 227 -0.79 -9.01 -12.62
N CYS A 228 -0.95 -10.05 -11.81
CA CYS A 228 -1.55 -11.32 -12.20
C CYS A 228 -2.81 -11.56 -11.36
N ASN A 229 -3.93 -11.86 -12.02
CA ASN A 229 -5.19 -12.18 -11.34
C ASN A 229 -5.68 -13.56 -11.78
N LEU A 230 -5.56 -14.55 -10.90
CA LEU A 230 -5.89 -15.94 -11.19
C LEU A 230 -7.38 -16.16 -11.44
N LEU A 231 -8.27 -15.28 -10.94
CA LEU A 231 -9.71 -15.36 -11.22
C LEU A 231 -10.05 -14.94 -12.66
N LYS A 232 -9.25 -14.05 -13.26
CA LYS A 232 -9.46 -13.60 -14.65
C LYS A 232 -8.66 -14.42 -15.65
N GLU A 233 -7.56 -15.00 -15.18
CA GLU A 233 -6.63 -15.71 -16.04
C GLU A 233 -6.17 -17.00 -15.33
N PRO A 234 -7.00 -18.05 -15.27
CA PRO A 234 -6.68 -19.29 -14.56
C PRO A 234 -5.52 -20.04 -15.23
N ILE A 235 -4.83 -20.88 -14.46
CA ILE A 235 -3.79 -21.79 -15.01
C ILE A 235 -4.52 -23.00 -15.61
N LEU A 236 -4.28 -23.27 -16.90
CA LEU A 236 -4.76 -24.45 -17.61
C LEU A 236 -4.03 -25.72 -17.15
#